data_AF-A0A4S4BSN2-F1
#
_entry.id   AF-A0A4S4BSN2-F1
#
_cell.length_a   1.000
_cell.length_b   1.000
_cell.length_c   1.000
_cell.angle_alpha   90.00
_cell.angle_beta   90.00
_cell.angle_gamma   90.00
#
_symmetry.space_group_name_H-M   'P 1'
#
loop_
_entity.id
_entity.type
_entity.pdbx_description
1 polymer ?
#
loop_
_entity_poly.entity_id
_entity_poly.type
_entity_poly.pdbx_seq_one_letter_code
_entity_poly.pdbx_strand_id
1 'polypeptide(L)'
;MARKVLIQIRRGLEAAIGTLADGELGYCTDSKKLYVGTASSGNVLLVAAQSVGDMLKGIYDTNGNGKVDSSETADSVAWTGVSGKPTTLSGYGITDAATKLEVAAKLSPGVTWNQLKGV
;
A
#
# COMPACT_ATOMS: atom_id res chain seq x y z
N MET A 1 -22.47 45.85 -4.86
CA MET A 1 -22.09 45.91 -6.28
C MET A 1 -21.85 44.48 -6.77
N ALA A 2 -22.54 44.05 -7.84
CA ALA A 2 -22.33 42.73 -8.41
C ALA A 2 -20.90 42.65 -8.97
N ARG A 3 -20.17 41.60 -8.60
CA ARG A 3 -18.80 41.36 -9.08
C ARG A 3 -18.91 41.05 -10.57
N LYS A 4 -18.45 41.96 -11.44
CA LYS A 4 -18.37 41.70 -12.88
C LYS A 4 -17.34 40.60 -13.08
N VAL A 5 -17.80 39.39 -13.35
CA VAL A 5 -16.92 38.23 -13.57
C VAL A 5 -16.11 38.49 -14.83
N LEU A 6 -14.78 38.36 -14.73
CA LEU A 6 -13.83 38.66 -15.83
C LEU A 6 -13.79 37.55 -16.90
N ILE A 7 -14.18 36.32 -16.56
CA ILE A 7 -14.25 35.17 -17.47
C ILE A 7 -15.50 34.36 -17.16
N GLN A 8 -16.42 34.26 -18.12
CA GLN A 8 -17.59 33.39 -17.99
C GLN A 8 -17.28 32.02 -18.59
N ILE A 9 -17.58 30.96 -17.83
CA ILE A 9 -17.56 29.57 -18.31
C ILE A 9 -19.00 29.06 -18.45
N ARG A 10 -19.23 28.05 -19.28
CA ARG A 10 -20.57 27.46 -19.39
C ARG A 10 -20.96 26.86 -18.04
N ARG A 11 -22.20 27.07 -17.60
CA ARG A 11 -22.66 26.58 -16.30
C ARG A 11 -24.14 26.23 -16.30
N GLY A 12 -24.52 25.20 -15.56
CA GLY A 12 -25.90 24.74 -15.46
C GLY A 12 -26.01 23.39 -14.73
N LEU A 13 -27.18 22.75 -14.78
CA LEU A 13 -27.33 21.36 -14.32
C LEU A 13 -26.50 20.42 -15.19
N GLU A 14 -25.97 19.33 -14.64
CA GLU A 14 -25.15 18.38 -15.38
C GLU A 14 -25.89 17.79 -16.59
N ALA A 15 -27.16 17.44 -16.43
CA ALA A 15 -28.00 16.94 -17.52
C ALA A 15 -28.33 17.99 -18.59
N ALA A 16 -28.14 19.28 -18.31
CA ALA A 16 -28.58 20.39 -19.16
C ALA A 16 -27.43 21.28 -19.67
N ILE A 17 -26.17 20.98 -19.33
CA ILE A 17 -25.02 21.78 -19.75
C ILE A 17 -24.69 21.60 -21.26
N GLY A 18 -25.22 20.54 -21.87
CA GLY A 18 -25.01 20.18 -23.28
C GLY A 18 -23.57 19.76 -23.57
N THR A 19 -23.25 19.48 -24.83
CA THR A 19 -21.87 19.20 -25.26
C THR A 19 -21.07 20.50 -25.34
N LEU A 20 -19.91 20.50 -24.69
CA LEU A 20 -18.91 21.57 -24.71
C LEU A 20 -18.05 21.43 -25.95
N ALA A 21 -17.67 22.55 -26.57
CA ALA A 21 -16.72 22.55 -27.68
C ALA A 21 -15.30 22.18 -27.20
N ASP A 22 -14.43 21.79 -28.11
CA ASP A 22 -13.04 21.45 -27.81
C ASP A 22 -12.34 22.56 -27.01
N GLY A 23 -11.88 22.22 -25.80
CA GLY A 23 -11.22 23.16 -24.89
C GLY A 23 -12.16 24.08 -24.10
N GLU A 24 -13.48 24.06 -24.35
CA GLU A 24 -14.45 24.85 -23.59
C GLU A 24 -14.63 24.29 -22.17
N LEU A 25 -14.48 25.14 -21.15
CA LEU A 25 -14.72 24.78 -19.75
C LEU A 25 -16.20 24.91 -19.37
N GLY A 26 -16.70 23.91 -18.64
CA GLY A 26 -18.09 23.88 -18.14
C GLY A 26 -18.18 23.46 -16.68
N TYR A 27 -19.02 24.13 -15.88
CA TYR A 27 -19.25 23.82 -14.47
C TYR A 27 -20.69 23.40 -14.19
N CYS A 28 -20.87 22.21 -13.61
CA CYS A 28 -22.16 21.70 -13.21
C CYS A 28 -22.54 22.19 -11.82
N THR A 29 -23.63 22.94 -11.70
CA THR A 29 -24.04 23.61 -10.46
C THR A 29 -24.62 22.67 -9.43
N ASP A 30 -25.14 21.53 -9.86
CA ASP A 30 -25.70 20.45 -9.05
C ASP A 30 -24.61 19.49 -8.55
N SER A 31 -23.88 18.85 -9.47
CA SER A 31 -22.87 17.84 -9.12
C SER A 31 -21.49 18.40 -8.76
N LYS A 32 -21.30 19.72 -8.91
CA LYS A 32 -20.05 20.44 -8.62
C LYS A 32 -18.86 19.99 -9.46
N LYS A 33 -19.11 19.29 -10.56
CA LYS A 33 -18.10 18.82 -11.52
C LYS A 33 -17.64 19.93 -12.45
N LEU A 34 -16.37 19.90 -12.82
CA LEU A 34 -15.76 20.75 -13.86
C LEU A 34 -15.42 19.88 -15.07
N TYR A 35 -15.90 20.26 -16.24
CA TYR A 35 -15.73 19.57 -17.53
C TYR A 35 -14.95 20.41 -18.54
N VAL A 36 -14.29 19.75 -19.50
CA VAL A 36 -13.69 20.32 -20.71
C VAL A 36 -14.27 19.57 -21.90
N GLY A 37 -14.67 20.28 -22.95
CA GLY A 37 -15.06 19.64 -24.20
C GLY A 37 -13.86 19.07 -24.95
N THR A 38 -14.06 17.95 -25.61
CA THR A 38 -13.04 17.25 -26.40
C THR A 38 -13.63 16.74 -27.72
N ALA A 39 -12.79 16.67 -28.77
CA ALA A 39 -13.25 16.40 -30.14
C ALA A 39 -13.98 15.07 -30.28
N SER A 40 -13.55 14.09 -29.49
CA SER A 40 -13.89 12.68 -29.68
C SER A 40 -14.58 12.06 -28.47
N SER A 41 -14.55 12.72 -27.31
CA SER A 41 -15.11 12.17 -26.06
C SER A 41 -16.17 13.08 -25.44
N GLY A 42 -16.53 14.20 -26.09
CA GLY A 42 -17.51 15.15 -25.56
C GLY A 42 -17.00 15.78 -24.27
N ASN A 43 -17.86 15.88 -23.25
CA ASN A 43 -17.51 16.49 -21.98
C ASN A 43 -16.67 15.53 -21.13
N VAL A 44 -15.40 15.85 -20.94
CA VAL A 44 -14.47 15.09 -20.08
C VAL A 44 -14.30 15.82 -18.76
N LEU A 45 -14.41 15.08 -17.66
CA LEU A 45 -14.29 15.60 -16.30
C LEU A 45 -12.81 15.97 -16.00
N LEU A 46 -12.49 17.23 -15.67
CA LEU A 46 -11.11 17.66 -15.36
C LEU A 46 -10.68 17.24 -13.96
N VAL A 47 -11.62 17.28 -13.02
CA VAL A 47 -11.42 16.76 -11.68
C VAL A 47 -12.07 15.40 -11.70
N ALA A 48 -11.36 14.38 -12.22
CA ALA A 48 -11.76 12.99 -12.01
C ALA A 48 -12.11 12.89 -10.52
N ALA A 49 -13.39 12.60 -10.24
CA ALA A 49 -13.85 12.51 -8.86
C ALA A 49 -12.82 11.67 -8.11
N GLN A 50 -12.35 12.18 -6.97
CA GLN A 50 -11.27 11.61 -6.14
C GLN A 50 -11.69 10.26 -5.49
N SER A 51 -12.43 9.43 -6.23
CA SER A 51 -12.81 8.06 -5.92
C SER A 51 -11.71 7.07 -6.27
N VAL A 52 -10.71 7.48 -7.06
CA VAL A 52 -9.43 6.78 -7.15
C VAL A 52 -8.54 7.46 -6.12
N GLY A 53 -7.89 6.69 -5.24
CA GLY A 53 -6.88 7.24 -4.35
C GLY A 53 -5.84 8.03 -5.14
N ASP A 54 -4.96 8.76 -4.45
CA ASP A 54 -3.97 9.65 -5.08
C ASP A 54 -3.08 8.96 -6.15
N MET A 55 -3.13 7.62 -6.27
CA MET A 55 -2.37 6.80 -7.21
C MET A 55 -3.29 5.97 -8.13
N LEU A 56 -2.86 5.81 -9.38
CA LEU A 56 -3.54 4.96 -10.38
C LEU A 56 -3.37 3.47 -10.03
N LYS A 57 -4.42 2.65 -10.22
CA LYS A 57 -4.39 1.20 -9.93
C LYS A 57 -3.19 0.48 -10.56
N GLY A 58 -2.86 0.79 -11.82
CA GLY A 58 -1.71 0.20 -12.51
C GLY A 58 -0.32 0.54 -11.94
N ILE A 59 -0.23 1.42 -10.92
CA ILE A 59 1.01 1.73 -10.21
C ILE A 59 1.15 0.89 -8.93
N TYR A 60 0.05 0.58 -8.24
CA TYR A 60 0.10 -0.11 -6.95
C TYR A 60 -0.42 -1.56 -6.99
N ASP A 61 -1.19 -1.95 -8.01
CA ASP A 61 -1.77 -3.28 -8.22
C ASP A 61 -1.64 -3.61 -9.72
N THR A 62 -0.42 -3.97 -10.12
CA THR A 62 -0.04 -4.16 -11.52
C THR A 62 -0.73 -5.39 -12.13
N ASN A 63 -1.05 -6.39 -11.31
CA ASN A 63 -1.65 -7.66 -11.74
C ASN A 63 -3.19 -7.66 -11.63
N GLY A 64 -3.78 -6.65 -10.99
CA GLY A 64 -5.23 -6.48 -10.88
C GLY A 64 -5.91 -7.41 -9.87
N ASN A 65 -5.15 -8.04 -8.95
CA ASN A 65 -5.67 -9.01 -8.00
C ASN A 65 -6.41 -8.38 -6.80
N GLY A 66 -6.44 -7.05 -6.71
CA GLY A 66 -7.12 -6.32 -5.63
C GLY A 66 -6.26 -6.12 -4.38
N LYS A 67 -4.96 -6.42 -4.45
CA LYS A 67 -3.97 -6.15 -3.41
C LYS A 67 -2.92 -5.17 -3.93
N VAL A 68 -2.31 -4.44 -3.01
CA VAL A 68 -1.11 -3.67 -3.34
C VAL A 68 0.04 -4.66 -3.54
N ASP A 69 0.74 -4.60 -4.68
CA ASP A 69 1.84 -5.53 -5.03
C ASP A 69 2.91 -5.58 -3.92
N SER A 70 3.28 -4.41 -3.37
CA SER A 70 4.22 -4.33 -2.25
C SER A 70 3.74 -5.07 -1.00
N SER A 71 2.42 -5.11 -0.75
CA SER A 71 1.85 -5.84 0.38
C SER A 71 1.72 -7.34 0.11
N GLU A 72 1.61 -7.77 -1.14
CA GLU A 72 1.60 -9.19 -1.50
C GLU A 72 2.92 -9.89 -1.09
N THR A 73 4.03 -9.15 -1.06
CA THR A 73 5.31 -9.67 -0.53
C THR A 73 5.24 -10.13 0.93
N ALA A 74 4.28 -9.62 1.72
CA ALA A 74 4.10 -10.00 3.12
C ALA A 74 3.38 -11.35 3.30
N ASP A 75 2.68 -11.86 2.29
CA ASP A 75 2.00 -13.17 2.37
C ASP A 75 2.99 -14.33 2.41
N SER A 76 4.16 -14.16 1.78
CA SER A 76 5.20 -15.17 1.71
C SER A 76 6.59 -14.54 1.79
N VAL A 77 7.02 -14.24 3.01
CA VAL A 77 8.34 -13.65 3.25
C VAL A 77 9.39 -14.75 3.38
N ALA A 78 10.33 -14.79 2.43
CA ALA A 78 11.53 -15.60 2.57
C ALA A 78 12.39 -15.08 3.74
N TRP A 79 12.89 -15.98 4.59
CA TRP A 79 13.70 -15.60 5.76
C TRP A 79 14.99 -14.84 5.39
N THR A 80 15.51 -15.08 4.19
CA THR A 80 16.64 -14.33 3.63
C THR A 80 16.35 -12.84 3.49
N GLY A 81 15.09 -12.46 3.20
CA GLY A 81 14.64 -11.08 3.01
C GLY A 81 14.33 -10.31 4.30
N VAL A 82 14.27 -10.98 5.46
CA VAL A 82 14.04 -10.31 6.74
C VAL A 82 15.32 -9.60 7.21
N SER A 83 15.27 -8.28 7.39
CA SER A 83 16.35 -7.48 8.00
C SER A 83 16.23 -7.44 9.53
N GLY A 84 17.32 -7.16 10.25
CA GLY A 84 17.28 -7.03 11.71
C GLY A 84 17.04 -8.36 12.43
N LYS A 85 17.41 -9.48 11.80
CA LYS A 85 17.28 -10.82 12.38
C LYS A 85 18.06 -10.93 13.69
N PRO A 86 17.45 -11.43 14.77
CA PRO A 86 18.16 -11.79 15.98
C PRO A 86 19.35 -12.72 15.73
N THR A 87 20.36 -12.68 16.60
CA THR A 87 21.52 -13.59 16.52
C THR A 87 21.57 -14.56 17.70
N THR A 88 20.61 -14.47 18.62
CA THR A 88 20.53 -15.29 19.83
C THR A 88 19.19 -16.02 19.90
N LEU A 89 19.19 -17.16 20.60
CA LEU A 89 17.97 -17.94 20.86
C LEU A 89 16.89 -17.08 21.53
N SER A 90 17.28 -16.32 22.57
CA SER A 90 16.37 -15.41 23.27
C SER A 90 15.84 -14.31 22.37
N GLY A 91 16.65 -13.75 21.47
CA GLY A 91 16.18 -12.74 20.52
C GLY A 91 15.18 -13.29 19.51
N TYR A 92 15.26 -14.58 19.17
CA TYR A 92 14.24 -15.30 18.41
C TYR A 92 13.04 -15.76 19.24
N GLY A 93 13.06 -15.58 20.57
CA GLY A 93 12.02 -16.10 21.47
C GLY A 93 12.07 -17.63 21.66
N ILE A 94 13.18 -18.27 21.32
CA ILE A 94 13.36 -19.72 21.48
C ILE A 94 13.69 -20.02 22.94
N THR A 95 12.81 -20.77 23.62
CA THR A 95 12.90 -21.08 25.06
C THR A 95 13.24 -22.54 25.35
N ASP A 96 13.15 -23.42 24.37
CA ASP A 96 13.32 -24.87 24.49
C ASP A 96 14.64 -25.39 23.90
N ALA A 97 15.52 -24.50 23.45
CA ALA A 97 16.84 -24.85 22.95
C ALA A 97 17.86 -24.97 24.09
N ALA A 98 18.69 -26.01 24.05
CA ALA A 98 19.80 -26.18 24.99
C ALA A 98 20.81 -25.03 24.87
N THR A 99 21.04 -24.33 25.98
CA THR A 99 22.00 -23.22 26.03
C THR A 99 23.41 -23.70 26.26
N LYS A 100 24.40 -22.90 25.84
CA LYS A 100 25.82 -23.17 26.11
C LYS A 100 26.09 -23.34 27.61
N LEU A 101 25.40 -22.59 28.46
CA LEU A 101 25.57 -22.62 29.91
C LEU A 101 25.05 -23.95 30.51
N GLU A 102 23.89 -24.42 30.07
CA GLU A 102 23.32 -25.70 30.52
C GLU A 102 24.17 -26.88 30.07
N VAL A 103 24.63 -26.87 28.82
CA VAL A 103 25.54 -27.90 28.29
C VAL A 103 26.86 -27.86 29.05
N ALA A 104 27.43 -26.67 29.29
CA ALA A 104 28.63 -26.52 30.09
C ALA A 104 28.41 -27.08 31.50
N ALA A 105 27.35 -26.70 32.21
CA ALA A 105 27.06 -27.19 33.55
C ALA A 105 26.93 -28.72 33.64
N LYS A 106 26.35 -29.36 32.61
CA LYS A 106 26.26 -30.83 32.52
C LYS A 106 27.59 -31.51 32.20
N LEU A 107 28.50 -30.84 31.48
CA LEU A 107 29.82 -31.35 31.13
C LEU A 107 30.90 -31.02 32.18
N SER A 108 30.74 -29.93 32.93
CA SER A 108 31.66 -29.41 33.94
C SER A 108 32.03 -30.37 35.08
N PRO A 109 31.18 -31.30 35.56
CA PRO A 109 31.67 -32.29 36.51
C PRO A 109 32.73 -33.24 35.91
N GLY A 110 32.99 -33.16 34.60
CA GLY A 110 33.62 -34.25 33.85
C GLY A 110 32.68 -35.45 33.85
N VAL A 111 32.72 -36.29 32.81
CA VAL A 111 32.11 -37.60 32.97
C VAL A 111 32.99 -38.36 33.95
N THR A 112 32.56 -38.48 35.20
CA THR A 112 33.34 -39.20 36.20
C THR A 112 33.49 -40.65 35.76
N TRP A 113 34.60 -41.30 36.14
CA TRP A 113 34.83 -42.69 35.78
C TRP A 113 33.66 -43.60 36.24
N ASN A 114 33.02 -43.25 37.36
CA ASN A 114 31.80 -43.91 37.84
C ASN A 114 30.58 -43.77 36.91
N GLN A 115 30.46 -42.68 36.15
CA GLN A 115 29.37 -42.47 35.18
C GLN A 115 29.60 -43.16 33.83
N LEU A 116 30.86 -43.50 33.48
CA LEU A 116 31.21 -44.16 32.22
C LEU A 116 31.18 -45.69 32.29
N LYS A 117 31.40 -46.26 33.48
CA LYS A 117 31.66 -47.70 33.61
C LYS A 117 30.41 -48.60 33.54
N GLY A 118 29.20 -48.02 33.47
CA GLY A 118 27.97 -48.80 33.34
C GLY A 118 27.76 -49.84 34.45
N VAL A 119 28.22 -49.55 35.67
CA VAL A 119 28.04 -50.41 36.86
C VAL A 119 27.00 -49.79 37.77
#